data_AF-U6RAV4-F1
#
_entry.id   AF-U6RAV4-F1
#
_cell.length_a   1.000
_cell.length_b   1.000
_cell.length_c   1.000
_cell.angle_alpha   90.00
_cell.angle_beta   90.00
_cell.angle_gamma   90.00
#
_symmetry.space_group_name_H-M   'P 1'
#
loop_
_entity.id
_entity.type
_entity.pdbx_description
1 polymer ?
#
loop_
_entity_poly.entity_id
_entity_poly.type
_entity_poly.pdbx_seq_one_letter_code
_entity_poly.pdbx_strand_id
1 'polypeptide(L)' 'MSTEEEYKELSEKLRYGLELAEQRLIEETARREGTLCYGRPDGKVVRVSATELLKLRQSAGYACPVGESESGWRH' A
#
# COMPACT_ATOMS: atom_id res chain seq x y z
N MET A 1 22.08 -9.04 18.36
CA MET A 1 21.11 -9.14 17.28
C MET A 1 20.97 -10.62 16.92
N SER A 2 19.82 -11.21 17.23
CA SER A 2 19.43 -12.51 16.71
C SER A 2 19.10 -12.38 15.22
N THR A 3 19.30 -13.46 14.45
CA THR A 3 18.84 -13.52 13.05
C THR A 3 17.36 -13.13 12.90
N GLU A 4 16.52 -13.45 13.88
CA GLU A 4 15.09 -13.10 13.87
C GLU A 4 14.84 -11.59 13.99
N GLU A 5 15.66 -10.89 14.79
CA GLU A 5 15.58 -9.43 14.94
C GLU A 5 16.00 -8.73 13.64
N GLU A 6 17.01 -9.26 12.95
CA GLU A 6 17.46 -8.75 11.65
C GLU A 6 16.40 -8.93 10.57
N TYR A 7 15.72 -10.11 10.53
CA TYR A 7 14.61 -10.35 9.61
C TYR A 7 13.42 -9.42 9.87
N LYS A 8 13.11 -9.15 11.15
CA LYS A 8 12.05 -8.23 11.53
C LYS A 8 12.37 -6.80 11.08
N GLU A 9 13.58 -6.33 11.37
CA GLU A 9 14.02 -4.99 10.97
C GLU A 9 14.02 -4.83 9.43
N LEU A 10 14.47 -5.85 8.71
CA LEU A 10 14.42 -5.86 7.25
C LEU A 10 12.98 -5.79 6.74
N SER A 11 12.07 -6.59 7.30
CA SER A 11 10.65 -6.60 6.94
C SER A 11 9.99 -5.24 7.18
N GLU A 12 10.30 -4.58 8.30
CA GLU A 12 9.80 -3.24 8.62
C GLU A 12 10.30 -2.19 7.62
N LYS A 13 11.59 -2.24 7.25
CA LYS A 13 12.18 -1.34 6.23
C LYS A 13 11.56 -1.55 4.85
N LEU A 14 11.33 -2.79 4.45
CA LEU A 14 10.66 -3.11 3.18
C LEU A 14 9.22 -2.60 3.16
N ARG A 15 8.46 -2.85 4.23
CA ARG A 15 7.09 -2.36 4.38
C ARG A 15 7.04 -0.83 4.25
N TYR A 16 7.92 -0.13 4.98
CA TYR A 16 8.00 1.32 4.91
C TYR A 16 8.35 1.83 3.50
N GLY A 17 9.32 1.18 2.84
CA GLY A 17 9.70 1.51 1.47
C GLY A 17 8.56 1.36 0.46
N LEU A 18 7.76 0.29 0.58
CA LEU A 18 6.58 0.06 -0.25
C LEU A 18 5.49 1.10 0.00
N GLU A 19 5.21 1.42 1.27
CA GLU A 19 4.22 2.42 1.64
C GLU A 19 4.57 3.81 1.08
N LEU A 20 5.85 4.18 1.15
CA LEU A 20 6.36 5.44 0.60
C LEU A 20 6.29 5.45 -0.94
N ALA A 21 6.63 4.34 -1.59
CA ALA A 21 6.56 4.22 -3.05
C ALA A 21 5.11 4.36 -3.55
N GLU A 22 4.15 3.72 -2.87
CA GLU A 22 2.74 3.82 -3.20
C GLU A 22 2.20 5.24 -3.02
N GLN A 23 2.55 5.90 -1.90
CA GLN A 23 2.14 7.29 -1.67
C GLN A 23 2.63 8.20 -2.80
N ARG A 24 3.92 8.12 -3.15
CA ARG A 24 4.50 8.94 -4.22
C ARG A 24 3.87 8.66 -5.58
N LEU A 25 3.54 7.40 -5.86
CA LEU A 25 2.84 7.02 -7.09
C LEU A 25 1.45 7.66 -7.16
N ILE A 26 0.69 7.63 -6.07
CA ILE A 26 -0.64 8.25 -5.99
C ILE A 26 -0.53 9.77 -6.17
N GLU A 27 0.37 10.43 -5.45
CA GLU A 27 0.58 11.88 -5.52
C GLU A 27 0.96 12.34 -6.94
N GLU A 28 1.94 11.68 -7.56
CA GLU A 28 2.40 12.02 -8.91
C GLU A 28 1.30 11.79 -9.96
N THR A 29 0.55 10.70 -9.84
CA THR A 29 -0.53 10.39 -10.78
C THR A 29 -1.72 11.33 -10.60
N ALA A 30 -2.03 11.72 -9.35
CA ALA A 30 -3.07 12.69 -9.04
C ALA A 30 -2.74 14.07 -9.62
N ARG A 31 -1.47 14.48 -9.54
CA ARG A 31 -0.98 15.74 -10.14
C ARG A 31 -1.19 15.79 -11.66
N ARG A 32 -1.20 14.63 -12.33
CA ARG A 32 -1.43 14.50 -13.77
C ARG A 32 -2.88 14.18 -14.12
N GLU A 33 -3.79 14.25 -13.15
CA GLU A 33 -5.21 13.87 -13.30
C GLU A 33 -5.39 12.44 -13.85
N GLY A 34 -4.45 11.56 -13.52
CA GLY A 34 -4.42 10.19 -14.01
C GLY A 34 -5.25 9.21 -13.18
N THR A 35 -5.31 7.97 -13.66
CA THR A 35 -5.98 6.85 -12.99
C THR A 35 -4.98 5.74 -12.66
N LEU A 36 -5.18 5.06 -11.53
CA LEU A 36 -4.40 3.89 -11.12
C LEU A 36 -5.27 2.64 -11.11
N CYS A 37 -4.65 1.48 -11.28
CA CYS A 37 -5.28 0.19 -11.06
C CYS A 37 -5.06 -0.25 -9.61
N TYR A 38 -6.12 -0.72 -8.96
CA TYR A 38 -6.09 -1.15 -7.57
C TYR A 38 -6.71 -2.54 -7.44
N GLY A 39 -6.00 -3.44 -6.75
CA GLY A 39 -6.48 -4.79 -6.44
C GLY A 39 -7.36 -4.78 -5.19
N ARG A 40 -8.54 -5.37 -5.28
CA ARG A 40 -9.45 -5.55 -4.15
C ARG A 40 -9.24 -6.93 -3.50
N PRO A 41 -9.60 -7.09 -2.20
CA PRO A 41 -9.54 -8.39 -1.53
C PRO A 41 -10.36 -9.50 -2.20
N ASP A 42 -11.37 -9.15 -3.01
CA ASP A 42 -12.16 -10.11 -3.80
C ASP A 42 -11.46 -10.58 -5.10
N GLY A 43 -10.17 -10.22 -5.27
CA GLY A 43 -9.37 -10.57 -6.44
C GLY A 43 -9.63 -9.72 -7.68
N LYS A 44 -10.55 -8.75 -7.63
CA LYS A 44 -10.84 -7.88 -8.76
C LYS A 44 -9.84 -6.73 -8.85
N VAL A 45 -9.49 -6.34 -10.07
CA VAL A 45 -8.73 -5.13 -10.35
C VAL A 45 -9.68 -4.05 -10.84
N VAL A 46 -9.65 -2.88 -10.20
CA VAL A 46 -10.46 -1.73 -10.58
C VAL A 46 -9.59 -0.55 -10.94
N ARG A 47 -10.04 0.28 -11.87
CA ARG A 47 -9.39 1.56 -12.20
C ARG A 47 -10.05 2.67 -11.38
N VAL A 48 -9.24 3.47 -10.69
CA VAL A 48 -9.70 4.54 -9.80
C VAL A 48 -8.94 5.82 -10.13
N SER A 49 -9.59 6.96 -9.97
CA SER A 49 -8.91 8.26 -10.06
C SER A 49 -7.85 8.39 -8.97
N ALA A 50 -6.63 8.82 -9.34
CA ALA A 50 -5.59 9.04 -8.35
C ALA A 50 -5.93 10.19 -7.38
N THR A 51 -6.73 11.17 -7.81
CA THR A 51 -7.18 12.25 -6.93
C THR A 51 -8.18 11.77 -5.88
N GLU A 52 -9.03 10.80 -6.21
CA GLU A 52 -9.94 10.17 -5.24
C GLU A 52 -9.18 9.30 -4.25
N LEU A 53 -8.21 8.51 -4.73
CA LEU A 53 -7.33 7.73 -3.86
C LEU A 53 -6.53 8.61 -2.90
N LEU A 54 -6.01 9.74 -3.37
CA LEU A 54 -5.26 10.67 -2.55
C LEU A 54 -6.14 11.28 -1.43
N LYS A 55 -7.38 11.65 -1.75
CA LYS A 55 -8.35 12.16 -0.76
C LYS A 55 -8.67 11.10 0.29
N LEU A 56 -8.96 9.87 -0.14
CA LEU A 56 -9.21 8.74 0.76
C LEU A 56 -8.04 8.51 1.72
N ARG A 57 -6.81 8.61 1.21
CA ARG A 57 -5.57 8.47 1.97
C ARG A 57 -5.28 9.60 2.96
N GLN A 58 -5.78 10.79 2.69
CA GLN A 58 -5.68 11.93 3.61
C GLN A 58 -6.80 11.93 4.65
N SER A 59 -8.00 11.43 4.30
CA SER A 59 -9.18 11.44 5.18
C SER A 59 -9.23 10.28 6.16
N ALA A 60 -8.86 9.09 5.72
CA ALA A 60 -8.54 7.98 6.59
C ALA A 60 -7.03 7.90 6.58
N GLY A 61 -6.36 7.69 7.71
CA GLY A 61 -4.94 7.33 7.69
C GLY A 61 -4.78 5.97 7.00
N TYR A 62 -4.88 5.95 5.68
CA TYR A 62 -5.18 4.77 4.85
C TYR A 62 -3.91 3.95 4.82
N ALA A 63 -3.80 3.06 5.81
CA ALA A 63 -2.90 1.95 5.77
C ALA A 63 -3.30 1.12 4.55
N CYS A 64 -2.40 0.99 3.60
CA CYS A 64 -2.58 0.10 2.47
C CYS A 64 -2.90 -1.30 3.03
N PRO A 65 -3.96 -1.99 2.57
CA PRO A 65 -4.40 -3.28 3.11
C PRO A 65 -3.41 -4.44 2.86
N VAL A 66 -2.20 -4.13 2.39
CA VAL A 66 -1.05 -5.06 2.39
C VAL A 66 -0.77 -5.60 3.80
N GLY A 67 -1.30 -4.96 4.87
CA GLY A 67 -1.23 -5.47 6.25
C GLY A 67 -2.43 -6.29 6.75
N GLU A 68 -3.60 -6.28 6.10
CA GLU A 68 -4.77 -7.06 6.59
C GLU A 68 -4.78 -8.51 6.05
N SER A 69 -3.88 -8.80 5.12
CA SER A 69 -3.74 -10.12 4.49
C SER A 69 -2.84 -11.10 5.28
N GLU A 70 -2.44 -10.79 6.52
CA GLU A 70 -1.72 -11.75 7.38
C GLU A 70 -2.64 -12.83 7.99
N SER A 71 -3.96 -12.75 7.79
CA SER A 71 -4.89 -13.82 8.21
C SER A 71 -5.04 -14.95 7.17
N GLY A 72 -4.45 -14.82 5.98
CA GLY A 72 -4.60 -15.75 4.86
C GLY A 72 -3.46 -16.74 4.62
N TRP A 73 -2.31 -16.58 5.27
CA TRP A 73 -1.17 -17.51 5.16
C TRP A 73 -1.09 -18.42 6.38
N ARG A 74 -2.07 -19.34 6.52
CA ARG A 74 -1.87 -20.55 7.32
C ARG A 74 -1.42 -21.66 6.38
N HIS A 75 -0.15 -22.01 6.43
CA HIS A 75 0.33 -23.33 6.03
C HIS A 75 0.10 -24.32 7.16
#